data_AF-A0A1G8T3M4-F1
#
_entry.id   AF-A0A1G8T3M4-F1
#
_cell.length_a   1.000
_cell.length_b   1.000
_cell.length_c   1.000
_cell.angle_alpha   90.00
_cell.angle_beta   90.00
_cell.angle_gamma   90.00
#
_symmetry.space_group_name_H-M   'P 1'
#
loop_
_entity.id
_entity.type
_entity.pdbx_description
1 polymer ?
#
loop_
_entity_poly.entity_id
_entity_poly.type
_entity_poly.pdbx_seq_one_letter_code
_entity_poly.pdbx_strand_id
1 'polypeptide(L)'
;MIYEFLMSIEKFINADCTNRIVKIANIAYKETNFDAMLFIPSQYHTSFSTYSDRLYQKTIDVFPVYSCEFSGDESPDIVKFLRQDIVSTVNWNREISPKIKLRYKNNKTKSGTIEEKLYLDKWNNLLHELNNLQDCTDSSSFIEVENYKNEYIHISILNINVMVIRNKKEILLQGELGEIKRYVTNFIFN
;
A
#
# COMPACT_ATOMS: atom_id res chain seq x y z
N MET A 1 -26.85 0.85 13.33
CA MET A 1 -25.55 0.52 12.72
C MET A 1 -24.75 1.77 12.33
N ILE A 2 -25.19 2.62 11.38
CA ILE A 2 -24.46 3.85 11.00
C ILE A 2 -24.33 4.86 12.15
N TYR A 3 -25.37 5.07 12.96
CA TYR A 3 -25.33 6.02 14.08
C TYR A 3 -24.34 5.61 15.19
N GLU A 4 -24.34 4.33 15.60
CA GLU A 4 -23.37 3.83 16.59
C GLU A 4 -21.94 3.88 16.07
N PHE A 5 -21.73 3.62 14.78
CA PHE A 5 -20.45 3.82 14.11
C PHE A 5 -20.03 5.29 14.20
N LEU A 6 -20.87 6.24 13.80
CA LEU A 6 -20.59 7.68 13.89
C LEU A 6 -20.24 8.12 15.32
N MET A 7 -21.00 7.66 16.33
CA MET A 7 -20.71 7.93 17.74
C MET A 7 -19.37 7.32 18.20
N SER A 8 -19.03 6.12 17.72
CA SER A 8 -17.76 5.48 18.07
C SER A 8 -16.54 6.20 17.48
N ILE A 9 -16.74 6.95 16.40
CA ILE A 9 -15.67 7.65 15.68
C ILE A 9 -15.60 9.14 15.99
N GLU A 10 -16.67 9.73 16.52
CA GLU A 10 -16.75 11.16 16.86
C GLU A 10 -15.59 11.62 17.74
N LYS A 11 -15.19 10.78 18.71
CA LYS A 11 -14.04 11.04 19.59
C LYS A 11 -12.70 11.22 18.85
N PHE A 12 -12.62 10.76 17.60
CA PHE A 12 -11.43 10.88 16.78
C PHE A 12 -11.54 11.99 15.72
N ILE A 13 -12.74 12.51 15.48
CA ILE A 13 -12.95 13.66 14.59
C ILE A 13 -12.52 14.91 15.39
N ASN A 14 -11.30 15.35 15.14
CA ASN A 14 -10.73 16.55 15.73
C ASN A 14 -10.36 17.57 14.65
N ALA A 15 -9.82 18.72 15.05
CA ALA A 15 -9.39 19.76 14.13
C ALA A 15 -8.30 19.32 13.14
N ASP A 16 -7.60 18.20 13.38
CA ASP A 16 -6.61 17.69 12.41
C ASP A 16 -7.28 17.09 11.18
N CYS A 17 -8.47 16.50 11.34
CA CYS A 17 -9.21 15.83 10.26
C CYS A 17 -9.67 16.80 9.16
N THR A 18 -9.60 18.12 9.39
CA THR A 18 -9.95 19.13 8.38
C THR A 18 -8.76 19.63 7.56
N ASN A 19 -7.53 19.34 7.99
CA ASN A 19 -6.32 19.92 7.40
C ASN A 19 -5.36 18.88 6.82
N ARG A 20 -5.47 17.62 7.26
CA ARG A 20 -4.64 16.52 6.79
C ARG A 20 -5.41 15.21 6.80
N ILE A 21 -4.87 14.23 6.08
CA ILE A 21 -5.30 12.85 6.22
C ILE A 21 -5.08 12.39 7.66
N VAL A 22 -6.07 11.68 8.21
CA VAL A 22 -5.98 11.04 9.52
C VAL A 22 -6.31 9.58 9.35
N LYS A 23 -5.35 8.71 9.68
CA LYS A 23 -5.55 7.26 9.74
C LYS A 23 -5.65 6.84 11.20
N ILE A 24 -6.73 6.13 11.53
CA ILE A 24 -6.93 5.54 12.84
C ILE A 24 -6.83 4.02 12.67
N ALA A 25 -5.79 3.43 13.25
CA ALA A 25 -5.53 1.99 13.18
C ALA A 25 -6.03 1.24 14.41
N ASN A 26 -5.96 -0.10 14.36
CA ASN A 26 -6.38 -1.01 15.43
C ASN A 26 -7.86 -0.88 15.80
N ILE A 27 -8.70 -0.69 14.78
CA ILE A 27 -10.14 -0.66 14.93
C ILE A 27 -10.67 -2.05 14.57
N ALA A 28 -11.56 -2.60 15.38
CA ALA A 28 -12.20 -3.87 15.08
C ALA A 28 -13.67 -3.63 14.70
N TYR A 29 -14.06 -4.04 13.50
CA TYR A 29 -15.45 -4.08 13.08
C TYR A 29 -15.98 -5.50 13.15
N LYS A 30 -17.18 -5.68 13.73
CA LYS A 30 -17.75 -7.02 13.91
C LYS A 30 -18.07 -7.75 12.60
N GLU A 31 -18.27 -7.00 11.51
CA GLU A 31 -18.81 -7.52 10.25
C GLU A 31 -17.79 -7.44 9.10
N THR A 32 -16.62 -6.83 9.31
CA THR A 32 -15.58 -6.66 8.28
C THR A 32 -14.19 -6.90 8.85
N ASN A 33 -13.24 -7.23 7.98
CA ASN A 33 -11.84 -7.44 8.37
C ASN A 33 -11.01 -6.15 8.33
N PHE A 34 -11.62 -5.00 8.03
CA PHE A 34 -10.91 -3.72 8.07
C PHE A 34 -10.43 -3.44 9.48
N ASP A 35 -9.16 -3.06 9.61
CA ASP A 35 -8.49 -2.81 10.89
C ASP A 35 -8.16 -1.32 11.10
N ALA A 36 -8.56 -0.47 10.16
CA ALA A 36 -8.35 0.97 10.21
C ALA A 36 -9.48 1.78 9.53
N MET A 37 -9.51 3.07 9.83
CA MET A 37 -10.30 4.08 9.12
C MET A 37 -9.41 5.20 8.59
N LEU A 38 -9.81 5.73 7.44
CA LEU A 38 -9.19 6.89 6.84
C LEU A 38 -10.18 8.05 6.78
N PHE A 39 -9.73 9.21 7.24
CA PHE A 39 -10.42 10.49 7.16
C PHE A 39 -9.62 11.36 6.22
N ILE A 40 -10.25 11.85 5.16
CA ILE A 40 -9.60 12.73 4.20
C ILE A 40 -10.40 14.03 4.05
N PRO A 41 -9.76 15.20 4.23
CA PRO A 41 -10.44 16.48 4.05
C PRO A 41 -10.62 16.81 2.57
N SER A 42 -11.34 17.90 2.32
CA SER A 42 -11.66 18.41 0.98
C SER A 42 -10.49 18.49 0.01
N GLN A 43 -9.26 18.73 0.47
CA GLN A 43 -8.06 18.77 -0.37
C GLN A 43 -7.74 17.43 -1.07
N TYR A 44 -8.33 16.31 -0.64
CA TYR A 44 -8.02 14.95 -1.08
C TYR A 44 -9.20 14.26 -1.80
N HIS A 45 -10.34 14.93 -1.95
CA HIS A 45 -11.53 14.36 -2.58
C HIS A 45 -12.25 15.39 -3.46
N THR A 46 -13.27 14.93 -4.19
CA THR A 46 -14.11 15.80 -5.03
C THR A 46 -15.58 15.77 -4.63
N SER A 47 -15.92 15.13 -3.50
CA SER A 47 -17.28 15.11 -2.93
C SER A 47 -17.85 16.53 -2.82
N PHE A 48 -19.01 16.77 -3.44
CA PHE A 48 -19.72 18.05 -3.48
C PHE A 48 -19.00 19.23 -4.17
N SER A 49 -17.85 19.02 -4.81
CA SER A 49 -17.08 20.10 -5.43
C SER A 49 -17.82 20.85 -6.53
N THR A 50 -18.75 20.19 -7.23
CA THR A 50 -19.58 20.79 -8.28
C THR A 50 -20.93 21.31 -7.78
N TYR A 51 -21.26 21.06 -6.50
CA TYR A 51 -22.58 21.37 -5.93
C TYR A 51 -22.55 22.59 -5.01
N SER A 52 -21.56 22.69 -4.11
CA SER A 52 -21.43 23.82 -3.19
C SER A 52 -20.03 23.90 -2.61
N ASP A 53 -19.34 25.02 -2.82
CA ASP A 53 -18.01 25.28 -2.25
C ASP A 53 -18.01 25.15 -0.72
N ARG A 54 -19.08 25.64 -0.07
CA ARG A 54 -19.22 25.57 1.38
C ARG A 54 -19.34 24.13 1.87
N LEU A 55 -20.10 23.28 1.17
CA LEU A 55 -20.21 21.87 1.54
C LEU A 55 -18.93 21.13 1.24
N TYR A 56 -18.35 21.33 0.06
CA TYR A 56 -17.07 20.76 -0.33
C TYR A 56 -16.00 21.01 0.73
N GLN A 57 -15.77 22.27 1.09
CA GLN A 57 -14.73 22.66 2.07
C GLN A 57 -14.94 22.06 3.47
N LYS A 58 -16.20 21.80 3.86
CA LYS A 58 -16.56 21.26 5.18
C LYS A 58 -16.75 19.74 5.20
N THR A 59 -16.69 19.09 4.04
CA THR A 59 -16.86 17.64 3.95
C THR A 59 -15.55 16.94 4.29
N ILE A 60 -15.69 15.83 5.01
CA ILE A 60 -14.62 14.87 5.27
C ILE A 60 -15.16 13.53 4.76
N ASP A 61 -14.47 12.94 3.77
CA ASP A 61 -14.77 11.57 3.37
C ASP A 61 -14.18 10.63 4.43
N VAL A 62 -15.00 9.66 4.87
CA VAL A 62 -14.60 8.64 5.84
C VAL A 62 -14.90 7.26 5.29
N PHE A 63 -13.92 6.36 5.32
CA PHE A 63 -14.10 4.99 4.84
C PHE A 63 -13.17 4.01 5.56
N PRO A 64 -13.59 2.73 5.67
CA PRO A 64 -12.76 1.69 6.28
C PRO A 64 -11.68 1.21 5.30
N VAL A 65 -10.50 0.93 5.84
CA VAL A 65 -9.32 0.49 5.11
C VAL A 65 -8.60 -0.61 5.87
N TYR A 66 -7.80 -1.40 5.17
CA TYR A 66 -6.77 -2.19 5.84
C TYR A 66 -5.55 -1.31 6.12
N SER A 67 -4.87 -1.51 7.25
CA SER A 67 -3.77 -0.67 7.71
C SER A 67 -2.64 -0.55 6.69
N CYS A 68 -2.44 -1.58 5.87
CA CYS A 68 -1.43 -1.66 4.83
C CYS A 68 -1.82 -0.94 3.52
N GLU A 69 -3.08 -0.52 3.34
CA GLU A 69 -3.56 0.14 2.11
C GLU A 69 -3.14 1.63 2.04
N PHE A 70 -2.88 2.26 3.19
CA PHE A 70 -2.47 3.67 3.30
C PHE A 70 -1.49 3.83 4.45
N SER A 71 -0.49 4.70 4.29
CA SER A 71 0.46 5.11 5.32
C SER A 71 -0.16 6.11 6.31
N GLY A 72 -0.99 7.03 5.82
CA GLY A 72 -1.58 8.14 6.60
C GLY A 72 -0.80 9.45 6.50
N ASP A 73 0.14 9.54 5.55
CA ASP A 73 0.97 10.72 5.25
C ASP A 73 0.99 11.05 3.73
N GLU A 74 0.10 10.42 2.95
CA GLU A 74 0.00 10.62 1.51
C GLU A 74 -0.31 12.06 1.13
N SER A 75 0.18 12.48 -0.04
CA SER A 75 -0.28 13.71 -0.71
C SER A 75 -1.64 13.49 -1.39
N PRO A 76 -2.37 14.57 -1.75
CA PRO A 76 -3.62 14.48 -2.49
C PRO A 76 -3.56 13.64 -3.77
N ASP A 77 -2.51 13.80 -4.56
CA ASP A 77 -2.33 13.07 -5.81
C ASP A 77 -2.14 11.56 -5.57
N ILE A 78 -1.42 11.21 -4.51
CA ILE A 78 -1.20 9.82 -4.12
C ILE A 78 -2.50 9.19 -3.60
N VAL A 79 -3.26 9.90 -2.76
CA VAL A 79 -4.58 9.42 -2.31
C VAL A 79 -5.51 9.20 -3.50
N LYS A 80 -5.54 10.13 -4.46
CA LYS A 80 -6.34 10.00 -5.67
C LYS A 80 -5.94 8.76 -6.48
N PHE A 81 -4.65 8.59 -6.76
CA PHE A 81 -4.15 7.42 -7.49
C PHE A 81 -4.46 6.11 -6.76
N LEU A 82 -4.20 6.02 -5.46
CA LEU A 82 -4.52 4.84 -4.66
C LEU A 82 -6.00 4.50 -4.75
N ARG A 83 -6.89 5.49 -4.56
CA ARG A 83 -8.35 5.27 -4.58
C ARG A 83 -8.88 4.85 -5.96
N GLN A 84 -8.25 5.30 -7.04
CA GLN A 84 -8.69 5.05 -8.41
C GLN A 84 -8.14 3.73 -8.96
N ASP A 85 -6.87 3.44 -8.71
CA ASP A 85 -6.15 2.39 -9.42
C ASP A 85 -5.83 1.16 -8.57
N ILE A 86 -5.73 1.28 -7.24
CA ILE A 86 -5.22 0.20 -6.35
C ILE A 86 -6.26 -0.23 -5.31
N VAL A 87 -6.85 0.71 -4.57
CA VAL A 87 -7.74 0.48 -3.42
C VAL A 87 -9.12 1.06 -3.70
N SER A 88 -10.07 0.21 -4.09
CA SER A 88 -11.45 0.66 -4.32
C SER A 88 -12.16 0.98 -2.99
N THR A 89 -12.08 2.24 -2.56
CA THR A 89 -12.67 2.72 -1.28
C THR A 89 -14.20 2.72 -1.23
N VAL A 90 -14.87 2.50 -2.37
CA VAL A 90 -16.33 2.38 -2.50
C VAL A 90 -16.82 0.93 -2.50
N ASN A 91 -15.94 -0.04 -2.79
CA ASN A 91 -16.26 -1.46 -2.70
C ASN A 91 -15.73 -2.04 -1.38
N TRP A 92 -16.63 -2.31 -0.44
CA TRP A 92 -16.27 -2.84 0.88
C TRP A 92 -16.12 -4.36 0.91
N ASN A 93 -16.51 -5.06 -0.16
CA ASN A 93 -16.28 -6.50 -0.35
C ASN A 93 -15.02 -6.79 -1.19
N ARG A 94 -14.09 -5.83 -1.24
CA ARG A 94 -12.83 -5.96 -1.99
C ARG A 94 -11.82 -6.87 -1.28
N GLU A 95 -10.89 -7.41 -2.06
CA GLU A 95 -9.65 -7.97 -1.52
C GLU A 95 -8.73 -6.87 -1.00
N ILE A 96 -7.84 -7.24 -0.09
CA ILE A 96 -6.84 -6.35 0.48
C ILE A 96 -5.79 -5.94 -0.57
N SER A 97 -5.52 -4.63 -0.69
CA SER A 97 -4.60 -4.08 -1.70
C SER A 97 -3.54 -3.19 -1.06
N PRO A 98 -2.44 -3.75 -0.54
CA PRO A 98 -1.43 -2.97 0.18
C PRO A 98 -0.80 -1.89 -0.71
N LYS A 99 -0.51 -0.72 -0.12
CA LYS A 99 0.32 0.31 -0.74
C LYS A 99 1.74 -0.20 -0.79
N ILE A 100 2.25 -0.32 -2.01
CA ILE A 100 3.65 -0.68 -2.27
C ILE A 100 4.22 0.30 -3.29
N LYS A 101 5.52 0.56 -3.21
CA LYS A 101 6.27 1.09 -4.34
C LYS A 101 7.27 0.05 -4.83
N LEU A 102 7.39 -0.08 -6.13
CA LEU A 102 8.16 -1.11 -6.82
C LEU A 102 9.17 -0.47 -7.77
N ARG A 103 10.38 -1.05 -7.79
CA ARG A 103 11.41 -0.84 -8.81
C ARG A 103 12.02 -2.18 -9.10
N TYR A 104 12.17 -2.55 -10.35
CA TYR A 104 12.73 -3.86 -10.68
C TYR A 104 13.44 -3.85 -12.02
N LYS A 105 14.31 -4.83 -12.20
CA LYS A 105 14.97 -5.13 -13.45
C LYS A 105 15.05 -6.64 -13.60
N ASN A 106 14.54 -7.15 -14.72
CA ASN A 106 14.61 -8.55 -15.06
C ASN A 106 15.21 -8.71 -16.46
N ASN A 107 16.47 -9.14 -16.53
CA ASN A 107 17.16 -9.28 -17.81
C ASN A 107 16.69 -10.49 -18.63
N LYS A 108 16.06 -11.48 -17.98
CA LYS A 108 15.48 -12.65 -18.66
C LYS A 108 14.27 -12.24 -19.49
N THR A 109 13.33 -11.52 -18.89
CA THR A 109 12.12 -11.02 -19.56
C THR A 109 12.38 -9.74 -20.35
N LYS A 110 13.52 -9.08 -20.12
CA LYS A 110 13.86 -7.74 -20.61
C LYS A 110 12.84 -6.68 -20.16
N SER A 111 12.20 -6.91 -19.01
CA SER A 111 11.29 -5.95 -18.38
C SER A 111 11.99 -5.26 -17.20
N GLY A 112 11.48 -4.09 -16.85
CA GLY A 112 12.00 -3.33 -15.73
C GLY A 112 11.43 -1.93 -15.70
N THR A 113 11.59 -1.28 -14.56
CA THR A 113 11.31 0.15 -14.38
C THR A 113 12.42 0.97 -15.02
N ILE A 114 12.05 2.02 -15.77
CA ILE A 114 12.99 2.80 -16.60
C ILE A 114 13.86 3.75 -15.74
N GLU A 115 13.30 4.36 -14.70
CA GLU A 115 14.03 5.29 -13.84
C GLU A 115 14.55 4.61 -12.57
N GLU A 116 15.48 5.27 -11.87
CA GLU A 116 16.03 4.84 -10.59
C GLU A 116 15.08 5.07 -9.40
N LYS A 117 13.80 5.36 -9.65
CA LYS A 117 12.79 5.64 -8.62
C LYS A 117 11.86 4.47 -8.41
N LEU A 118 11.35 4.36 -7.19
CA LEU A 118 10.25 3.46 -6.82
C LEU A 118 8.92 4.09 -7.23
N TYR A 119 8.05 3.31 -7.87
CA TYR A 119 6.71 3.75 -8.30
C TYR A 119 5.61 3.00 -7.58
N LEU A 120 4.49 3.66 -7.31
CA LEU A 120 3.32 2.96 -6.79
C LEU A 120 2.88 1.88 -7.77
N ASP A 121 2.64 0.68 -7.25
CA ASP A 121 2.20 -0.45 -8.05
C ASP A 121 1.29 -1.39 -7.25
N LYS A 122 0.71 -2.37 -7.94
CA LYS A 122 -0.20 -3.37 -7.38
C LYS A 122 0.59 -4.53 -6.78
N TRP A 123 0.10 -5.06 -5.67
CA TRP A 123 0.60 -6.29 -5.06
C TRP A 123 0.76 -7.46 -6.05
N ASN A 124 -0.20 -7.63 -6.96
CA ASN A 124 -0.16 -8.68 -7.97
C ASN A 124 1.01 -8.52 -8.95
N ASN A 125 1.43 -7.30 -9.25
CA ASN A 125 2.59 -7.05 -10.11
C ASN A 125 3.89 -7.44 -9.40
N LEU A 126 4.02 -7.12 -8.11
CA LEU A 126 5.15 -7.61 -7.31
C LEU A 126 5.18 -9.15 -7.25
N LEU A 127 4.04 -9.81 -7.03
CA LEU A 127 3.98 -11.27 -7.05
C LEU A 127 4.37 -11.86 -8.41
N HIS A 128 3.95 -11.21 -9.50
CA HIS A 128 4.35 -11.59 -10.86
C HIS A 128 5.86 -11.47 -11.04
N GLU A 129 6.46 -10.35 -10.66
CA GLU A 129 7.90 -10.16 -10.80
C GLU A 129 8.72 -11.11 -9.90
N LEU A 130 8.24 -11.42 -8.70
CA LEU A 130 8.87 -12.44 -7.85
C LEU A 130 8.91 -13.82 -8.53
N ASN A 131 7.85 -14.19 -9.27
CA ASN A 131 7.86 -15.42 -10.07
C ASN A 131 8.90 -15.35 -11.19
N ASN A 132 8.94 -14.22 -11.90
CA ASN A 132 9.85 -14.04 -13.03
C ASN A 132 11.32 -14.00 -12.59
N LEU A 133 11.58 -13.58 -11.35
CA LEU A 133 12.93 -13.52 -10.78
C LEU A 133 13.47 -14.92 -10.48
N GLN A 134 12.64 -15.88 -10.06
CA GLN A 134 13.10 -17.23 -9.66
C GLN A 134 13.95 -17.93 -10.74
N ASP A 135 13.52 -17.86 -11.98
CA ASP A 135 14.17 -18.57 -13.08
C ASP A 135 15.27 -17.74 -13.76
N CYS A 136 15.61 -16.59 -13.19
CA CYS A 136 16.66 -15.74 -13.72
C CYS A 136 18.00 -16.17 -13.14
N THR A 137 19.03 -16.28 -13.98
CA THR A 137 20.39 -16.63 -13.55
C THR A 137 21.32 -15.40 -13.52
N ASP A 138 20.78 -14.23 -13.87
CA ASP A 138 21.54 -13.00 -13.97
C ASP A 138 21.50 -12.25 -12.63
N SER A 139 22.66 -12.16 -11.98
CA SER A 139 22.83 -11.51 -10.68
C SER A 139 22.62 -9.99 -10.72
N SER A 140 22.48 -9.39 -11.89
CA SER A 140 22.10 -7.98 -12.05
C SER A 140 20.59 -7.75 -12.17
N SER A 141 19.77 -8.82 -12.13
CA SER A 141 18.32 -8.73 -11.97
C SER A 141 17.96 -8.56 -10.50
N PHE A 142 16.98 -7.70 -10.22
CA PHE A 142 16.59 -7.35 -8.87
C PHE A 142 15.13 -6.89 -8.80
N ILE A 143 14.60 -6.92 -7.59
CA ILE A 143 13.33 -6.30 -7.19
C ILE A 143 13.58 -5.48 -5.93
N GLU A 144 13.08 -4.26 -5.92
CA GLU A 144 13.10 -3.36 -4.78
C GLU A 144 11.69 -2.94 -4.43
N VAL A 145 11.39 -2.98 -3.14
CA VAL A 145 10.04 -2.74 -2.65
C VAL A 145 10.08 -1.85 -1.42
N GLU A 146 9.23 -0.83 -1.42
CA GLU A 146 8.90 -0.04 -0.24
C GLU A 146 7.45 -0.34 0.19
N ASN A 147 7.23 -0.63 1.47
CA ASN A 147 5.90 -0.91 2.02
C ASN A 147 5.20 0.36 2.54
N TYR A 148 3.98 0.21 3.02
CA TYR A 148 3.18 1.31 3.59
C TYR A 148 3.77 1.95 4.86
N LYS A 149 4.80 1.34 5.47
CA LYS A 149 5.55 1.92 6.61
C LYS A 149 6.81 2.67 6.16
N ASN A 150 7.00 2.85 4.86
CA ASN A 150 8.21 3.38 4.25
C ASN A 150 9.45 2.53 4.57
N GLU A 151 9.27 1.25 4.92
CA GLU A 151 10.36 0.30 5.04
C GLU A 151 10.73 -0.21 3.66
N TYR A 152 11.98 -0.63 3.48
CA TYR A 152 12.52 -1.00 2.19
C TYR A 152 13.22 -2.37 2.22
N ILE A 153 13.05 -3.13 1.15
CA ILE A 153 13.83 -4.33 0.85
C ILE A 153 14.37 -4.30 -0.58
N HIS A 154 15.56 -4.87 -0.76
CA HIS A 154 16.13 -5.22 -2.05
C HIS A 154 16.24 -6.73 -2.15
N ILE A 155 15.85 -7.30 -3.28
CA ILE A 155 15.82 -8.72 -3.57
C ILE A 155 16.64 -8.95 -4.83
N SER A 156 17.68 -9.76 -4.76
CA SER A 156 18.52 -10.10 -5.89
C SER A 156 18.89 -11.59 -5.87
N ILE A 157 19.34 -12.06 -7.02
CA ILE A 157 19.70 -13.47 -7.21
C ILE A 157 21.19 -13.64 -7.00
N LEU A 158 21.53 -14.61 -6.16
CA LEU A 158 22.90 -15.03 -5.90
C LEU A 158 23.03 -16.52 -6.24
N ASN A 159 23.32 -16.81 -7.51
CA ASN A 159 23.35 -18.17 -8.07
C ASN A 159 21.98 -18.87 -7.97
N ILE A 160 21.88 -19.94 -7.16
CA ILE A 160 20.63 -20.67 -6.87
C ILE A 160 19.87 -20.10 -5.66
N ASN A 161 20.47 -19.12 -4.96
CA ASN A 161 19.88 -18.53 -3.76
C ASN A 161 19.32 -17.15 -4.06
N VAL A 162 18.39 -16.69 -3.23
CA VAL A 162 17.90 -15.32 -3.26
C VAL A 162 18.41 -14.58 -2.03
N MET A 163 19.04 -13.43 -2.28
CA MET A 163 19.51 -12.54 -1.25
C MET A 163 18.48 -11.43 -1.05
N VAL A 164 18.06 -11.25 0.20
CA VAL A 164 17.21 -10.13 0.60
C VAL A 164 18.01 -9.21 1.51
N ILE A 165 18.05 -7.92 1.17
CA ILE A 165 18.68 -6.89 1.98
C ILE A 165 17.58 -6.06 2.63
N ARG A 166 17.51 -6.09 3.96
CA ARG A 166 16.61 -5.25 4.77
C ARG A 166 17.41 -4.56 5.86
N ASN A 167 17.30 -3.23 6.00
CA ASN A 167 18.00 -2.47 7.03
C ASN A 167 19.53 -2.76 7.08
N LYS A 168 20.17 -2.87 5.91
CA LYS A 168 21.59 -3.24 5.73
C LYS A 168 21.97 -4.64 6.27
N LYS A 169 20.99 -5.48 6.59
CA LYS A 169 21.21 -6.90 6.92
C LYS A 169 20.90 -7.75 5.70
N GLU A 170 21.87 -8.57 5.33
CA GLU A 170 21.70 -9.59 4.30
C GLU A 170 21.04 -10.83 4.91
N ILE A 171 19.99 -11.28 4.25
CA ILE A 171 19.26 -12.50 4.58
C ILE A 171 19.33 -13.38 3.35
N LEU A 172 20.07 -14.49 3.47
CA LEU A 172 20.13 -15.48 2.41
C LEU A 172 18.96 -16.44 2.57
N LEU A 173 18.04 -16.43 1.61
CA LEU A 173 16.95 -17.39 1.54
C LEU A 173 17.40 -18.53 0.63
N GLN A 174 17.56 -19.70 1.25
CA GLN A 174 17.91 -20.95 0.57
C GLN A 174 16.64 -21.74 0.34
N GLY A 175 16.10 -21.75 -0.87
CA GLY A 175 14.95 -22.59 -1.19
C GLY A 175 13.94 -21.97 -2.13
N GLU A 176 12.92 -22.79 -2.41
CA GLU A 176 11.86 -22.58 -3.37
C GLU A 176 11.13 -21.23 -3.18
N LEU A 177 10.60 -20.68 -4.28
CA LEU A 177 9.83 -19.43 -4.38
C LEU A 177 8.85 -19.16 -3.23
N GLY A 178 8.29 -20.21 -2.63
CA GLY A 178 7.39 -20.12 -1.49
C GLY A 178 7.99 -19.38 -0.29
N GLU A 179 9.27 -19.57 0.02
CA GLU A 179 9.91 -18.90 1.17
C GLU A 179 10.09 -17.41 0.93
N ILE A 180 10.52 -17.03 -0.27
CA ILE A 180 10.70 -15.64 -0.69
C ILE A 180 9.35 -14.94 -0.67
N LYS A 181 8.33 -15.53 -1.30
CA LYS A 181 6.97 -14.97 -1.30
C LYS A 181 6.43 -14.81 0.11
N ARG A 182 6.65 -15.78 1.00
CA ARG A 182 6.22 -15.69 2.40
C ARG A 182 6.93 -14.55 3.12
N TYR A 183 8.24 -14.41 2.96
CA TYR A 183 8.99 -13.30 3.53
C TYR A 183 8.46 -11.95 3.04
N VAL A 184 8.32 -11.80 1.71
CA VAL A 184 7.84 -10.55 1.11
C VAL A 184 6.39 -10.26 1.51
N THR A 185 5.51 -11.26 1.52
CA THR A 185 4.13 -11.09 2.01
C THR A 185 4.13 -10.60 3.45
N ASN A 186 4.90 -11.23 4.34
CA ASN A 186 4.98 -10.76 5.73
C ASN A 186 5.51 -9.33 5.84
N PHE A 187 6.46 -8.93 4.99
CA PHE A 187 7.01 -7.58 4.94
C PHE A 187 6.02 -6.53 4.39
N ILE A 188 5.13 -6.92 3.47
CA ILE A 188 4.19 -5.99 2.83
C ILE A 188 2.97 -5.74 3.72
N PHE A 189 2.50 -6.78 4.41
CA PHE A 189 1.27 -6.72 5.20
C PHE A 189 1.47 -6.39 6.69
N ASN A 190 2.70 -6.52 7.22
CA ASN A 190 3.02 -6.22 8.62
C ASN A 190 4.10 -5.15 8.76
#